data_AF-A0A1U7GFS2-F1
#
_entry.id   AF-A0A1U7GFS2-F1
#
_cell.length_a   1.000
_cell.length_b   1.000
_cell.length_c   1.000
_cell.angle_alpha   90.00
_cell.angle_beta   90.00
_cell.angle_gamma   90.00
#
_symmetry.space_group_name_H-M   'P 1'
#
loop_
_entity.id
_entity.type
_entity.pdbx_description
1 polymer ?
#
loop_
_entity_poly.entity_id
_entity_poly.type
_entity_poly.pdbx_seq_one_letter_code
_entity_poly.pdbx_strand_id
1 'polypeptide(L)'
;MTQTRDALQILDRDFLEVRAKILEIAANLDRIDRAPTHPGEHPDPRLGQIRQALDALREPGPDRAETIQLIFSLEYDPDWREKTGVDRDRR
;
A
#
# COMPACT_ATOMS: atom_id res chain seq x y z
N MET A 1 16.05 -12.27 -26.02
CA MET A 1 16.93 -11.54 -25.08
C MET A 1 16.13 -10.37 -24.55
N THR A 2 15.82 -10.34 -23.26
CA THR A 2 15.10 -9.21 -22.66
C THR A 2 16.11 -8.06 -22.52
N GLN A 3 15.92 -6.96 -23.23
CA GLN A 3 16.76 -5.78 -23.07
C GLN A 3 16.53 -5.17 -21.69
N THR A 4 17.55 -5.25 -20.83
CA THR A 4 17.54 -4.57 -19.53
C THR A 4 17.63 -3.07 -19.77
N ARG A 5 16.66 -2.31 -19.24
CA ARG A 5 16.69 -0.84 -19.25
C ARG A 5 17.61 -0.34 -18.14
N ASP A 6 18.35 0.73 -18.42
CA ASP A 6 19.08 1.44 -17.37
C ASP A 6 18.13 2.30 -16.50
N ALA A 7 18.68 2.89 -15.43
CA ALA A 7 17.90 3.68 -14.48
C ALA A 7 17.25 4.93 -15.10
N LEU A 8 17.92 5.60 -16.05
CA LEU A 8 17.39 6.79 -16.69
C LEU A 8 16.24 6.44 -17.64
N GLN A 9 16.39 5.36 -18.40
CA GLN A 9 15.34 4.85 -19.28
C GLN A 9 14.08 4.42 -18.50
N ILE A 10 14.24 3.87 -17.30
CA ILE A 10 13.12 3.54 -16.40
C ILE A 10 12.48 4.84 -15.88
N LEU A 11 13.31 5.79 -15.41
CA LEU A 11 12.83 7.07 -14.89
C LEU A 11 12.03 7.83 -15.95
N ASP A 12 12.55 7.98 -17.16
CA ASP A 12 11.88 8.71 -18.24
C ASP A 12 10.53 8.09 -18.61
N ARG A 13 10.45 6.75 -18.58
CA ARG A 13 9.21 6.02 -18.84
C ARG A 13 8.18 6.22 -17.72
N ASP A 14 8.61 6.18 -16.47
CA ASP A 14 7.69 6.06 -15.32
C ASP A 14 7.42 7.40 -14.59
N PHE A 15 8.21 8.44 -14.86
CA PHE A 15 8.18 9.70 -14.10
C PHE A 15 6.78 10.32 -14.01
N LEU A 16 6.07 10.42 -15.14
CA LEU A 16 4.72 11.02 -15.16
C LEU A 16 3.70 10.16 -14.42
N GLU A 17 3.81 8.84 -14.50
CA GLU A 17 2.93 7.93 -13.79
C GLU A 17 3.18 7.99 -12.28
N VAL A 18 4.44 7.94 -11.84
CA VAL A 18 4.81 8.09 -10.42
C VAL A 18 4.32 9.42 -9.87
N ARG A 19 4.53 10.52 -10.62
CA ARG A 19 4.03 11.85 -10.25
C ARG A 19 2.50 11.85 -10.07
N ALA A 20 1.76 11.24 -10.99
CA ALA A 20 0.30 11.18 -10.90
C ALA A 20 -0.15 10.43 -9.64
N LYS A 21 0.45 9.27 -9.34
CA LYS A 21 0.13 8.50 -8.13
C LYS A 21 0.42 9.27 -6.84
N ILE A 22 1.54 10.02 -6.79
CA ILE A 22 1.87 10.86 -5.63
C ILE A 22 0.80 11.94 -5.42
N LEU A 23 0.36 12.61 -6.49
CA LEU A 23 -0.71 13.62 -6.40
C LEU A 23 -2.04 13.03 -5.98
N GLU A 24 -2.38 11.84 -6.48
CA GLU A 24 -3.60 11.13 -6.09
C GLU A 24 -3.60 10.78 -4.60
N ILE A 25 -2.49 10.25 -4.08
CA ILE A 25 -2.31 9.97 -2.66
C ILE A 25 -2.48 11.25 -1.84
N ALA A 26 -1.83 12.36 -2.23
CA ALA A 26 -1.94 13.63 -1.53
C ALA A 26 -3.40 14.13 -1.50
N ALA A 27 -4.09 14.09 -2.63
CA ALA A 27 -5.50 14.48 -2.71
C ALA A 27 -6.42 13.58 -1.86
N ASN A 28 -6.10 12.29 -1.72
CA ASN A 28 -6.84 11.38 -0.85
C ASN A 28 -6.65 11.74 0.62
N LEU A 29 -5.41 12.02 1.04
CA LEU A 29 -5.10 12.45 2.40
C LEU A 29 -5.77 13.79 2.74
N ASP A 30 -5.70 14.76 1.83
CA ASP A 30 -6.39 16.05 1.98
C ASP A 30 -7.90 15.88 2.21
N ARG A 31 -8.54 14.93 1.51
CA ARG A 31 -9.96 14.65 1.69
C ARG A 31 -10.26 14.00 3.04
N ILE A 32 -9.40 13.13 3.53
CA ILE A 32 -9.52 12.51 4.86
C ILE A 32 -9.38 13.60 5.94
N ASP A 33 -8.37 14.45 5.83
CA ASP A 33 -8.10 15.49 6.83
C ASP A 33 -9.19 16.59 6.87
N ARG A 34 -9.89 16.81 5.76
CA ARG A 34 -11.02 17.77 5.68
C ARG A 34 -12.36 17.17 6.07
N ALA A 35 -12.47 15.85 6.21
CA ALA A 35 -13.73 15.20 6.53
C ALA A 35 -14.18 15.56 7.96
N PRO A 36 -15.49 15.75 8.21
CA PRO A 36 -15.99 15.94 9.57
C PRO A 36 -15.70 14.69 10.41
N THR A 37 -15.19 14.89 11.62
CA THR A 37 -14.98 13.82 12.59
C THR A 37 -16.17 13.72 13.53
N HIS A 38 -16.60 12.51 13.88
CA HIS A 38 -17.63 12.36 14.91
C HIS A 38 -17.00 12.34 16.31
N PRO A 39 -17.60 13.04 17.29
CA PRO A 39 -17.16 12.95 18.67
C PRO A 39 -17.17 11.49 19.16
N GLY A 40 -16.02 11.00 19.62
CA GLY A 40 -15.87 9.64 20.14
C GLY A 40 -15.35 8.59 19.14
N GLU A 41 -15.09 8.96 17.88
CA GLU A 41 -14.39 8.06 16.96
C GLU A 41 -12.91 7.93 17.34
N HIS A 42 -12.48 6.70 17.60
CA HIS A 42 -11.06 6.38 17.73
C HIS A 42 -10.39 6.43 16.35
N PRO A 43 -9.12 6.86 16.26
CA PRO A 43 -8.41 6.92 14.99
C PRO A 43 -8.35 5.53 14.34
N ASP A 44 -8.79 5.43 13.09
CA ASP A 44 -8.76 4.18 12.33
C ASP A 44 -7.30 3.74 12.09
N PRO A 45 -6.92 2.50 12.45
CA PRO A 45 -5.55 2.01 12.32
C PRO A 45 -5.04 2.02 10.87
N ARG A 46 -5.94 1.99 9.86
CA ARG A 46 -5.55 2.05 8.45
C ARG A 46 -4.85 3.36 8.09
N LEU A 47 -5.17 4.47 8.77
CA LEU A 47 -4.45 5.73 8.56
C LEU A 47 -2.99 5.62 9.04
N GLY A 48 -2.75 4.86 10.12
CA GLY A 48 -1.40 4.52 10.58
C GLY A 48 -0.64 3.68 9.55
N GLN A 49 -1.28 2.65 8.98
CA GLN A 49 -0.69 1.81 7.93
C GLN A 49 -0.33 2.61 6.68
N ILE A 50 -1.20 3.54 6.25
CA ILE A 50 -0.90 4.43 5.12
C ILE A 50 0.35 5.26 5.40
N ARG A 51 0.46 5.87 6.59
CA ARG A 51 1.63 6.67 6.96
C ARG A 51 2.91 5.83 6.96
N GLN A 52 2.85 4.64 7.54
CA GLN A 52 3.98 3.70 7.55
C GLN A 52 4.41 3.28 6.14
N ALA A 53 3.45 3.05 5.23
CA ALA A 53 3.75 2.72 3.84
C ALA A 53 4.41 3.89 3.08
N LEU A 54 4.01 5.13 3.36
CA LEU A 54 4.65 6.33 2.80
C LEU A 54 6.09 6.50 3.27
N ASP A 55 6.37 6.18 4.54
CA ASP A 55 7.73 6.17 5.05
C ASP A 55 8.57 5.08 4.37
N ALA A 56 8.02 3.87 4.21
CA ALA A 56 8.68 2.77 3.51
C ALA A 56 9.00 3.10 2.03
N LEU A 57 8.17 3.92 1.35
CA LEU A 57 8.47 4.38 -0.01
C LEU A 57 9.73 5.24 -0.10
N ARG A 58 10.10 5.94 0.99
CA ARG A 58 11.25 6.86 1.01
C ARG A 58 12.56 6.14 1.24
N GLU A 59 12.54 4.93 1.78
CA GLU A 59 13.75 4.15 2.02
C GLU A 59 14.45 3.79 0.71
N PRO A 60 15.79 3.89 0.63
CA PRO A 60 16.57 3.50 -0.55
C PRO A 60 16.61 1.97 -0.73
N GLY A 61 17.01 1.51 -1.93
CA GLY A 61 17.16 0.07 -2.20
C GLY A 61 15.99 -0.60 -2.94
N PRO A 62 16.07 -1.90 -3.23
CA PRO A 62 14.98 -2.67 -3.85
C PRO A 62 13.84 -2.95 -2.84
N ASP A 63 12.82 -3.72 -3.27
CA ASP A 63 11.82 -4.36 -2.40
C ASP A 63 10.80 -3.48 -1.67
N ARG A 64 10.71 -2.17 -1.98
CA ARG A 64 9.66 -1.29 -1.43
C ARG A 64 8.25 -1.86 -1.57
N ALA A 65 7.96 -2.48 -2.71
CA ALA A 65 6.64 -3.06 -2.97
C ALA A 65 6.33 -4.22 -2.00
N GLU A 66 7.31 -5.09 -1.72
CA GLU A 66 7.16 -6.18 -0.75
C GLU A 66 6.96 -5.62 0.66
N THR A 67 7.81 -4.67 1.08
CA THR A 67 7.70 -4.02 2.40
C THR A 67 6.31 -3.39 2.59
N ILE A 68 5.82 -2.65 1.59
CA ILE A 68 4.49 -2.03 1.63
C ILE A 68 3.38 -3.09 1.65
N GLN A 69 3.51 -4.15 0.86
CA GLN A 69 2.55 -5.25 0.86
C GLN A 69 2.42 -5.88 2.24
N LEU A 70 3.54 -6.08 2.96
CA LEU A 70 3.53 -6.65 4.30
C LEU A 70 2.85 -5.74 5.33
N ILE A 71 3.00 -4.41 5.22
CA ILE A 71 2.30 -3.44 6.09
C ILE A 71 0.77 -3.60 6.02
N PHE A 72 0.25 -3.93 4.84
CA PHE A 72 -1.19 -4.13 4.61
C PHE A 72 -1.65 -5.58 4.73
N SER A 73 -0.73 -6.53 4.95
CA SER A 73 -1.06 -7.95 5.05
C SER A 73 -1.59 -8.30 6.44
N LEU A 74 -2.48 -9.29 6.50
CA LEU A 74 -2.82 -9.94 7.77
C LEU A 74 -1.67 -10.83 8.22
N GLU A 75 -1.53 -11.02 9.54
CA GLU A 75 -0.65 -12.07 10.05
C GLU A 75 -1.11 -13.43 9.52
N TYR A 76 -0.13 -14.28 9.22
CA TYR A 76 -0.43 -15.64 8.78
C TYR A 76 -1.14 -16.40 9.90
N ASP A 77 -2.33 -16.91 9.59
CA ASP A 77 -3.14 -17.73 10.49
C ASP A 77 -3.13 -19.17 9.95
N PRO A 78 -2.57 -20.17 10.67
CA PRO A 78 -2.53 -21.56 10.18
C PRO A 78 -3.92 -22.13 9.91
N ASP A 79 -4.95 -21.63 10.60
CA ASP A 79 -6.34 -22.08 10.47
C ASP A 79 -7.14 -21.24 9.46
N TRP A 80 -6.48 -20.41 8.64
CA TRP A 80 -7.15 -19.46 7.75
C TRP A 80 -8.17 -20.12 6.81
N ARG A 81 -7.92 -21.34 6.31
CA ARG A 81 -8.83 -22.03 5.38
C ARG A 81 -10.15 -22.41 6.02
N GLU A 82 -10.12 -22.79 7.29
CA GLU A 82 -11.31 -23.08 8.07
C GLU A 82 -12.06 -21.78 8.38
N LYS A 83 -11.33 -20.77 8.91
CA LYS A 83 -11.89 -19.47 9.31
C LYS A 83 -12.52 -18.70 8.15
N THR A 84 -11.94 -18.79 6.96
CA THR A 84 -12.44 -18.13 5.75
C THR A 84 -13.44 -18.97 4.96
N GLY A 85 -13.72 -20.22 5.38
CA GLY A 85 -14.70 -21.09 4.74
C GLY A 85 -14.25 -21.72 3.42
N VAL A 86 -12.99 -21.55 3.02
CA VAL A 86 -12.43 -22.18 1.80
C VAL A 86 -12.59 -23.70 1.81
N ASP A 87 -12.50 -24.32 2.98
CA ASP A 87 -12.68 -25.78 3.10
C ASP A 87 -14.15 -26.22 3.18
N ARG A 88 -15.11 -25.28 3.29
CA ARG A 88 -16.55 -25.60 3.30
C ARG A 88 -17.09 -25.88 1.91
N ASP A 89 -16.57 -25.21 0.89
CA ASP A 89 -17.01 -25.32 -0.52
C ASP A 89 -16.38 -26.53 -1.25
N ARG A 90 -15.60 -27.35 -0.53
CA ARG A 90 -14.81 -28.46 -1.10
C ARG A 90 -15.41 -29.84 -0.81
N ARG A 91 -16.64 -29.91 -0.31
CA ARG A 91 -17.37 -31.16 0.01
C ARG A 91 -18.52 -31.42 -0.94
#